data_AF-A0A924GXX5-F1
#
_entry.id   AF-A0A924GXX5-F1
#
_cell.length_a   1.000
_cell.length_b   1.000
_cell.length_c   1.000
_cell.angle_alpha   90.00
_cell.angle_beta   90.00
_cell.angle_gamma   90.00
#
_symmetry.space_group_name_H-M   'P 1'
#
loop_
_entity.id
_entity.type
_entity.pdbx_description
1 polymer ?
#
loop_
_entity_poly.entity_id
_entity_poly.type
_entity_poly.pdbx_seq_one_letter_code
_entity_poly.pdbx_strand_id
1 'polypeptide(L)'
;AGRPERANDVKMSRGGIREIEFTVQLLQVVRGGQFPELRTRRTVDALARLAHAGLMRQDTADALERAYDFLRRVEHRIQYLDDQQTHVLPTRDDDLAWIAQTLGYSNCCFFLHDLDAHRELVAGEFDRLLGGNNECKGCIRGATAFDISTTPALEDLLEHLSSQWPKQFRARLQLWRTHPRVLALRDESRARLSQLVQRTALWLSEGSVTEEAALRIMDWIEPLLRRETYLALLLERPQVHQRLLRLLGAAKWPARYLLLHPGVIDELASDAMLHERFDAAAYSQELNARLTSLQITGEDDEETCLNLLRRAHHAEVFRTLARDVEGVLSVEQVADDLSSLAETTLAISLAWCWQRLKNKHREQPQLAIIAYGKLGGKELGYGSDLDIVFVYEDAHEQASEVYALLVRKLITWLTVKTSEGDLFEIDTALRPNGNSGMLVTSFAAYARYQQQRGSNTAWTWEHQAMTRARFILGGESLHQQFEKIREGVITAPRDSELLRSEITTMRNKVRSAHPIKG
;
A
#
# COMPACT_ATOMS: atom_id res chain seq x y z
N ALA A 1 9.26 -43.51 2.26
CA ALA A 1 10.46 -44.34 2.46
C ALA A 1 11.69 -43.48 2.21
N GLY A 2 12.32 -42.99 3.28
CA GLY A 2 13.43 -42.04 3.22
C GLY A 2 14.75 -42.73 2.90
N ARG A 3 15.49 -42.22 1.91
CA ARG A 3 16.89 -42.62 1.70
C ARG A 3 17.73 -41.95 2.79
N PRO A 4 18.44 -42.69 3.66
CA PRO A 4 19.23 -42.11 4.75
C PRO A 4 20.34 -41.16 4.27
N GLU A 5 20.83 -41.35 3.05
CA GLU A 5 21.81 -40.45 2.40
C GLU A 5 21.29 -39.02 2.20
N ARG A 6 19.97 -38.80 2.11
CA ARG A 6 19.39 -37.46 1.97
C ARG A 6 19.29 -36.69 3.29
N ALA A 7 19.42 -37.35 4.44
CA ALA A 7 19.31 -36.69 5.75
C ALA A 7 20.58 -35.88 6.10
N ASN A 8 21.74 -36.34 5.59
CA ASN A 8 23.06 -35.76 5.82
C ASN A 8 23.51 -34.78 4.72
N ASP A 9 22.62 -34.43 3.78
CA ASP A 9 22.92 -33.49 2.70
C ASP A 9 22.57 -32.06 3.13
N VAL A 10 23.56 -31.17 3.27
CA VAL A 10 23.32 -29.79 3.76
C VAL A 10 22.49 -28.92 2.80
N LYS A 11 22.33 -29.36 1.54
CA LYS A 11 21.59 -28.63 0.51
C LYS A 11 20.19 -29.17 0.30
N MET A 12 20.05 -30.49 0.21
CA MET A 12 18.82 -31.18 -0.22
C MET A 12 17.98 -31.74 0.93
N SER A 13 18.54 -31.80 2.14
CA SER A 13 17.81 -32.27 3.31
C SER A 13 16.81 -31.23 3.81
N ARG A 14 15.90 -31.67 4.71
CA ARG A 14 15.00 -30.76 5.43
C ARG A 14 15.81 -29.70 6.18
N GLY A 15 15.42 -28.44 6.03
CA GLY A 15 16.14 -27.28 6.55
C GLY A 15 17.39 -26.87 5.76
N GLY A 16 17.64 -27.49 4.61
CA GLY A 16 18.83 -27.26 3.80
C GLY A 16 18.77 -25.99 2.96
N ILE A 17 19.90 -25.68 2.30
CA ILE A 17 20.07 -24.47 1.45
C ILE A 17 18.93 -24.32 0.43
N ARG A 18 18.48 -25.44 -0.16
CA ARG A 18 17.45 -25.43 -1.20
C ARG A 18 16.09 -24.97 -0.70
N GLU A 19 15.75 -25.21 0.57
CA GLU A 19 14.47 -24.75 1.15
C GLU A 19 14.48 -23.22 1.33
N ILE A 20 15.63 -22.63 1.69
CA ILE A 20 15.79 -21.17 1.72
C ILE A 20 15.63 -20.58 0.32
N GLU A 21 16.35 -21.13 -0.67
CA GLU A 21 16.28 -20.68 -2.06
C GLU A 21 14.85 -20.82 -2.62
N PHE A 22 14.18 -21.94 -2.34
CA PHE A 22 12.81 -22.17 -2.76
C PHE A 22 11.83 -21.19 -2.10
N THR A 23 11.98 -20.93 -0.80
CA THR A 23 11.13 -19.97 -0.06
C THR A 23 11.20 -18.59 -0.71
N VAL A 24 12.42 -18.12 -0.96
CA VAL A 24 12.68 -16.83 -1.61
C VAL A 24 12.15 -16.82 -3.04
N GLN A 25 12.46 -17.84 -3.84
CA GLN A 25 12.04 -17.93 -5.24
C GLN A 25 10.53 -18.04 -5.39
N LEU A 26 9.84 -18.76 -4.49
CA LEU A 26 8.39 -18.85 -4.49
C LEU A 26 7.78 -17.46 -4.28
N LEU A 27 8.28 -16.70 -3.30
CA LEU A 27 7.82 -15.33 -3.05
C LEU A 27 8.14 -14.40 -4.23
N GLN A 28 9.30 -14.55 -4.86
CA GLN A 28 9.63 -13.81 -6.09
C GLN A 28 8.69 -14.14 -7.25
N VAL A 29 8.31 -15.41 -7.43
CA VAL A 29 7.37 -15.84 -8.48
C VAL A 29 5.97 -15.29 -8.22
N VAL A 30 5.50 -15.37 -6.97
CA VAL A 30 4.14 -14.94 -6.60
C VAL A 30 4.01 -13.42 -6.57
N ARG A 31 5.01 -12.72 -6.02
CA ARG A 31 4.94 -11.27 -5.74
C ARG A 31 5.81 -10.42 -6.66
N GLY A 32 6.74 -10.99 -7.42
CA GLY A 32 7.62 -10.23 -8.33
C GLY A 32 6.88 -9.48 -9.42
N GLY A 33 5.66 -9.91 -9.79
CA GLY A 33 4.76 -9.14 -10.66
C GLY A 33 4.38 -7.78 -10.08
N GLN A 34 4.07 -7.75 -8.78
CA GLN A 34 3.63 -6.56 -8.03
C GLN A 34 4.82 -5.74 -7.50
N PHE A 35 5.92 -6.41 -7.14
CA PHE A 35 7.13 -5.85 -6.58
C PHE A 35 8.33 -6.18 -7.50
N PRO A 36 8.55 -5.42 -8.60
CA PRO A 36 9.62 -5.66 -9.55
C PRO A 36 11.02 -5.69 -8.93
N GLU A 37 11.23 -4.94 -7.85
CA GLU A 37 12.45 -4.91 -7.06
C GLU A 37 12.81 -6.29 -6.49
N LEU A 38 11.84 -7.19 -6.30
CA LEU A 38 12.12 -8.56 -5.83
C LEU A 38 12.82 -9.42 -6.90
N ARG A 39 12.82 -9.03 -8.18
CA ARG A 39 13.36 -9.83 -9.30
C ARG A 39 14.91 -9.83 -9.36
N THR A 40 15.57 -9.91 -8.21
CA THR A 40 17.03 -10.06 -8.10
C THR A 40 17.44 -11.54 -8.15
N ARG A 41 18.65 -11.81 -8.63
CA ARG A 41 19.18 -13.19 -8.73
C ARG A 41 19.80 -13.71 -7.43
N ARG A 42 20.24 -12.82 -6.54
CA ARG A 42 20.95 -13.20 -5.30
C ARG A 42 19.94 -13.43 -4.18
N THR A 43 19.98 -14.62 -3.55
CA THR A 43 19.05 -15.03 -2.48
C THR A 43 19.11 -14.10 -1.27
N VAL A 44 20.31 -13.69 -0.84
CA VAL A 44 20.50 -12.78 0.30
C VAL A 44 19.91 -11.40 0.01
N ASP A 45 20.22 -10.81 -1.15
CA ASP A 45 19.63 -9.54 -1.58
C ASP A 45 18.09 -9.64 -1.64
N ALA A 46 17.55 -10.78 -2.07
CA ALA A 46 16.11 -11.00 -2.13
C ALA A 46 15.48 -11.10 -0.72
N LEU A 47 16.12 -11.74 0.25
CA LEU A 47 15.66 -11.79 1.65
C LEU A 47 15.52 -10.38 2.24
N ALA A 48 16.53 -9.54 2.06
CA ALA A 48 16.48 -8.15 2.50
C ALA A 48 15.34 -7.36 1.85
N ARG A 49 15.12 -7.55 0.53
CA ARG A 49 14.02 -6.88 -0.19
C ARG A 49 12.65 -7.41 0.20
N LEU A 50 12.52 -8.71 0.51
CA LEU A 50 11.27 -9.30 1.00
C LEU A 50 10.88 -8.73 2.36
N ALA A 51 11.85 -8.52 3.26
CA ALA A 51 11.61 -7.87 4.54
C ALA A 51 11.20 -6.40 4.36
N HIS A 52 11.94 -5.65 3.53
CA HIS A 52 11.64 -4.25 3.24
C HIS A 52 10.25 -4.06 2.63
N ALA A 53 9.83 -4.97 1.73
CA ALA A 53 8.50 -4.96 1.13
C ALA A 53 7.38 -5.44 2.08
N GLY A 54 7.68 -5.75 3.35
CA GLY A 54 6.70 -6.23 4.33
C GLY A 54 6.17 -7.64 4.06
N LEU A 55 6.79 -8.39 3.14
CA LEU A 55 6.36 -9.75 2.77
C LEU A 55 6.93 -10.82 3.71
N MET A 56 7.95 -10.48 4.48
CA MET A 56 8.58 -11.31 5.51
C MET A 56 8.93 -10.43 6.71
N ARG A 57 8.90 -10.98 7.94
CA ARG A 57 9.39 -10.24 9.11
C ARG A 57 10.90 -10.03 8.99
N GLN A 58 11.40 -8.86 9.43
CA GLN A 58 12.84 -8.57 9.44
C GLN A 58 13.63 -9.65 10.21
N ASP A 59 13.20 -10.00 11.41
CA ASP A 59 13.87 -11.05 12.22
C ASP A 59 13.97 -12.39 11.48
N THR A 60 12.94 -12.74 10.70
CA THR A 60 12.88 -13.98 9.92
C THR A 60 13.84 -13.91 8.73
N ALA A 61 13.86 -12.79 8.00
CA ALA A 61 14.79 -12.58 6.90
C ALA A 61 16.25 -12.64 7.38
N ASP A 62 16.56 -11.95 8.47
CA ASP A 62 17.90 -11.96 9.07
C ASP A 62 18.29 -13.37 9.57
N ALA A 63 17.33 -14.13 10.11
CA ALA A 63 17.56 -15.50 10.54
C ALA A 63 17.82 -16.46 9.37
N LEU A 64 17.07 -16.32 8.27
CA LEU A 64 17.28 -17.09 7.05
C LEU A 64 18.59 -16.71 6.36
N GLU A 65 18.99 -15.43 6.38
CA GLU A 65 20.30 -14.99 5.88
C GLU A 65 21.44 -15.62 6.68
N ARG A 66 21.38 -15.55 8.03
CA ARG A 66 22.37 -16.22 8.90
C ARG A 66 22.43 -17.72 8.65
N ALA A 67 21.28 -18.38 8.48
CA ALA A 67 21.22 -19.80 8.17
C ALA A 67 21.80 -20.12 6.79
N TYR A 68 21.49 -19.31 5.78
CA TYR A 68 22.05 -19.46 4.43
C TYR A 68 23.57 -19.35 4.45
N ASP A 69 24.11 -18.30 5.08
CA ASP A 69 25.56 -18.10 5.21
C ASP A 69 26.23 -19.21 6.02
N PHE A 70 25.60 -19.70 7.08
CA PHE A 70 26.09 -20.85 7.83
C PHE A 70 26.14 -22.11 6.96
N LEU A 71 25.03 -22.49 6.33
CA LEU A 71 24.93 -23.70 5.51
C LEU A 71 25.87 -23.65 4.29
N ARG A 72 26.00 -22.50 3.64
CA ARG A 72 26.99 -22.29 2.56
C ARG A 72 28.42 -22.44 3.06
N ARG A 73 28.72 -21.92 4.26
CA ARG A 73 30.03 -22.12 4.90
C ARG A 73 30.29 -23.60 5.14
N VAL A 74 29.32 -24.36 5.66
CA VAL A 74 29.44 -25.81 5.87
C VAL A 74 29.65 -26.55 4.54
N GLU A 75 28.82 -26.25 3.54
CA GLU A 75 28.92 -26.82 2.19
C GLU A 75 30.32 -26.60 1.60
N HIS A 76 30.88 -25.39 1.70
CA HIS A 76 32.22 -25.13 1.20
C HIS A 76 33.30 -25.96 1.92
N ARG A 77 33.18 -26.23 3.23
CA ARG A 77 34.15 -27.10 3.94
C ARG A 77 34.02 -28.55 3.52
N ILE A 78 32.79 -29.04 3.33
CA ILE A 78 32.54 -30.38 2.78
C ILE A 78 33.22 -30.51 1.41
N GLN A 79 33.13 -29.48 0.57
CA GLN A 79 33.75 -29.48 -0.76
C GLN A 79 35.28 -29.40 -0.71
N TYR A 80 35.85 -28.63 0.24
CA TYR A 80 37.30 -28.49 0.41
C TYR A 80 37.99 -29.76 0.91
N LEU A 81 37.28 -30.67 1.59
CA LEU A 81 37.88 -31.85 2.18
C LEU A 81 38.53 -32.76 1.11
N ASP A 82 37.85 -32.94 -0.01
CA ASP A 82 38.31 -33.80 -1.12
C ASP A 82 38.41 -33.05 -2.48
N ASP A 83 38.23 -31.72 -2.49
CA ASP A 83 38.08 -30.89 -3.71
C ASP A 83 36.99 -31.44 -4.67
N GLN A 84 35.87 -31.87 -4.08
CA GLN A 84 34.75 -32.48 -4.78
C GLN A 84 33.47 -31.67 -4.61
N GLN A 85 32.64 -31.65 -5.66
CA GLN A 85 31.32 -31.04 -5.62
C GLN A 85 30.30 -31.96 -4.89
N THR A 86 30.51 -32.16 -3.59
CA THR A 86 29.61 -32.89 -2.70
C THR A 86 28.87 -31.95 -1.75
N HIS A 87 27.68 -32.39 -1.31
CA HIS A 87 26.84 -31.70 -0.31
C HIS A 87 26.59 -32.58 0.92
N VAL A 88 27.11 -33.80 0.92
CA VAL A 88 26.87 -34.79 1.97
C VAL A 88 27.92 -34.64 3.06
N LEU A 89 27.49 -34.50 4.31
CA LEU A 89 28.38 -34.51 5.46
C LEU A 89 29.18 -35.82 5.52
N PRO A 90 30.50 -35.75 5.75
CA PRO A 90 31.30 -36.95 5.90
C PRO A 90 30.86 -37.74 7.14
N THR A 91 31.00 -39.06 7.09
CA THR A 91 30.65 -39.96 8.20
C THR A 91 31.84 -40.33 9.08
N ARG A 92 33.06 -39.97 8.67
CA ARG A 92 34.30 -40.20 9.43
C ARG A 92 34.46 -39.12 10.48
N ASP A 93 34.77 -39.52 11.71
CA ASP A 93 34.90 -38.62 12.85
C ASP A 93 36.03 -37.58 12.66
N ASP A 94 37.15 -37.98 12.05
CA ASP A 94 38.28 -37.09 11.77
C ASP A 94 37.89 -35.95 10.80
N ASP A 95 37.11 -36.27 9.78
CA ASP A 95 36.66 -35.33 8.76
C ASP A 95 35.64 -34.35 9.35
N LEU A 96 34.71 -34.85 10.18
CA LEU A 96 33.77 -34.01 10.92
C LEU A 96 34.49 -33.10 11.93
N ALA A 97 35.53 -33.59 12.60
CA ALA A 97 36.34 -32.80 13.52
C ALA A 97 37.09 -31.69 12.79
N TRP A 98 37.63 -31.97 11.60
CA TRP A 98 38.26 -30.98 10.76
C TRP A 98 37.28 -29.90 10.31
N ILE A 99 36.07 -30.27 9.87
CA ILE A 99 35.02 -29.31 9.50
C ILE A 99 34.65 -28.43 10.70
N ALA A 100 34.44 -29.02 11.88
CA ALA A 100 34.10 -28.29 13.09
C ALA A 100 35.21 -27.28 13.48
N GLN A 101 36.48 -27.70 13.47
CA GLN A 101 37.61 -26.84 13.81
C GLN A 101 37.80 -25.68 12.82
N THR A 102 37.68 -25.94 11.51
CA THR A 102 37.83 -24.91 10.47
C THR A 102 36.65 -23.93 10.41
N LEU A 103 35.53 -24.27 11.03
CA LEU A 103 34.40 -23.38 11.27
C LEU A 103 34.51 -22.64 12.62
N GLY A 104 35.51 -22.97 13.46
CA GLY A 104 35.76 -22.32 14.75
C GLY A 104 35.08 -22.98 15.96
N TYR A 105 34.55 -24.20 15.82
CA TYR A 105 33.95 -24.94 16.93
C TYR A 105 35.00 -25.72 17.73
N SER A 106 34.76 -25.86 19.04
CA SER A 106 35.63 -26.60 19.94
C SER A 106 35.50 -28.12 19.81
N ASN A 107 34.34 -28.62 19.36
CA ASN A 107 34.10 -30.03 19.07
C ASN A 107 32.96 -30.24 18.06
N CYS A 108 32.85 -31.46 17.54
CA CYS A 108 31.81 -31.84 16.57
C CYS A 108 30.39 -31.71 17.13
N CYS A 109 30.18 -31.96 18.42
CA CYS A 109 28.85 -31.91 19.02
C CYS A 109 28.25 -30.50 18.97
N PHE A 110 29.03 -29.47 19.29
CA PHE A 110 28.57 -28.08 19.18
C PHE A 110 28.30 -27.68 17.73
N PHE A 111 29.15 -28.12 16.79
CA PHE A 111 28.93 -27.89 15.36
C PHE A 111 27.62 -28.53 14.87
N LEU A 112 27.39 -29.82 15.16
CA LEU A 112 26.20 -30.53 14.74
C LEU A 112 24.93 -29.96 15.39
N HIS A 113 25.00 -29.55 16.66
CA HIS A 113 23.89 -28.90 17.34
C HIS A 113 23.50 -27.57 16.67
N ASP A 114 24.49 -26.74 16.30
CA ASP A 114 24.24 -25.46 15.63
C ASP A 114 23.73 -25.65 14.20
N LEU A 115 24.25 -26.68 13.50
CA LEU A 115 23.73 -27.10 12.20
C LEU A 115 22.26 -27.51 12.27
N ASP A 116 21.90 -28.34 13.25
CA ASP A 116 20.51 -28.77 13.45
C ASP A 116 19.61 -27.59 13.84
N ALA A 117 20.09 -26.64 14.65
CA ALA A 117 19.34 -25.45 15.02
C ALA A 117 19.02 -24.56 13.79
N HIS A 118 20.01 -24.34 12.91
CA HIS A 118 19.78 -23.64 11.65
C HIS A 118 18.80 -24.37 10.73
N ARG A 119 18.91 -25.71 10.63
CA ARG A 119 18.03 -26.52 9.79
C ARG A 119 16.60 -26.55 10.30
N GLU A 120 16.37 -26.69 11.60
CA GLU A 120 15.01 -26.63 12.17
C GLU A 120 14.38 -25.25 12.00
N LEU A 121 15.16 -24.17 12.10
CA LEU A 121 14.66 -22.83 11.80
C LEU A 121 14.18 -22.71 10.35
N VAL A 122 15.02 -23.11 9.39
CA VAL A 122 14.68 -23.07 7.96
C VAL A 122 13.46 -23.93 7.66
N ALA A 123 13.43 -25.16 8.18
CA ALA A 123 12.33 -26.07 8.00
C ALA A 123 11.03 -25.51 8.60
N GLY A 124 11.10 -24.89 9.78
CA GLY A 124 9.96 -24.24 10.41
C GLY A 124 9.38 -23.09 9.59
N GLU A 125 10.22 -22.25 8.98
CA GLU A 125 9.75 -21.18 8.09
C GLU A 125 9.21 -21.74 6.75
N PHE A 126 9.85 -22.76 6.20
CA PHE A 126 9.41 -23.43 4.97
C PHE A 126 8.04 -24.10 5.16
N ASP A 127 7.85 -24.81 6.26
CA ASP A 127 6.57 -25.45 6.60
C ASP A 127 5.47 -24.40 6.79
N ARG A 128 5.77 -23.26 7.45
CA ARG A 128 4.82 -22.14 7.55
C ARG A 128 4.44 -21.57 6.19
N LEU A 129 5.39 -21.41 5.28
CA LEU A 129 5.15 -20.89 3.93
C LEU A 129 4.21 -21.80 3.12
N LEU A 130 4.34 -23.11 3.26
CA LEU A 130 3.54 -24.10 2.52
C LEU A 130 2.18 -24.43 3.20
N GLY A 131 1.80 -23.71 4.25
CA GLY A 131 0.55 -23.97 4.98
C GLY A 131 0.59 -25.26 5.81
N GLY A 132 1.79 -25.74 6.16
CA GLY A 132 1.99 -26.87 7.05
C GLY A 132 1.53 -26.52 8.46
N ASN A 133 0.41 -27.10 8.88
CA ASN A 133 -0.02 -27.11 10.28
C ASN A 133 1.09 -27.75 11.14
N ASN A 134 1.86 -26.93 11.86
CA ASN A 134 2.68 -27.45 12.94
C ASN A 134 1.76 -27.91 14.06
N GLU A 135 1.61 -29.22 14.23
CA GLU A 135 1.31 -29.80 15.54
C GLU A 135 2.45 -29.39 16.49
N CYS A 136 2.29 -28.23 17.14
CA CYS A 136 3.23 -27.74 18.15
C CYS A 136 3.15 -28.67 19.38
N LYS A 137 4.00 -29.70 19.43
CA LYS A 137 4.30 -30.43 20.67
C LYS A 137 5.18 -29.56 21.56
N GLY A 138 4.60 -28.53 22.20
CA GLY A 138 5.32 -27.75 23.22
C GLY A 138 4.89 -26.30 23.42
N CYS A 139 3.84 -25.80 22.77
CA CYS A 139 3.40 -24.43 22.99
C CYS A 139 2.54 -24.34 24.27
N ILE A 140 3.07 -23.64 25.28
CA ILE A 140 2.38 -23.27 26.53
C ILE A 140 1.07 -22.56 26.19
N ARG A 141 -0.01 -22.99 26.84
CA ARG A 141 -1.37 -22.45 26.75
C ARG A 141 -1.39 -20.95 27.03
N GLY A 142 -1.44 -20.15 25.96
CA GLY A 142 -1.82 -18.74 25.95
C GLY A 142 -2.89 -18.55 24.87
N ALA A 143 -3.94 -17.81 25.21
CA ALA A 143 -5.25 -17.77 24.56
C ALA A 143 -5.25 -17.58 23.01
N THR A 144 -6.33 -18.11 22.39
CA THR A 144 -6.87 -17.85 21.04
C THR A 144 -6.34 -18.65 19.83
N ALA A 145 -6.08 -19.96 19.97
CA ALA A 145 -6.10 -20.86 18.82
C ALA A 145 -7.52 -21.43 18.64
N PHE A 146 -8.23 -21.01 17.58
CA PHE A 146 -9.53 -21.57 17.21
C PHE A 146 -9.29 -23.00 16.68
N ASP A 147 -9.78 -24.01 17.39
CA ASP A 147 -9.44 -25.42 17.13
C ASP A 147 -10.15 -25.93 15.86
N ILE A 148 -9.36 -26.23 14.82
CA ILE A 148 -9.86 -26.59 13.48
C ILE A 148 -10.62 -27.94 13.52
N SER A 149 -10.33 -28.83 14.48
CA SER A 149 -10.89 -30.18 14.52
C SER A 149 -12.31 -30.29 15.09
N THR A 150 -12.87 -29.21 15.65
CA THR A 150 -14.23 -29.20 16.25
C THR A 150 -15.19 -28.23 15.56
N THR A 151 -14.80 -27.65 14.44
CA THR A 151 -15.64 -26.71 13.71
C THR A 151 -16.76 -27.46 12.97
N PRO A 152 -18.05 -27.17 13.23
CA PRO A 152 -19.15 -27.75 12.45
C PRO A 152 -19.03 -27.38 10.97
N ALA A 153 -19.48 -28.27 10.09
CA ALA A 153 -19.62 -27.98 8.67
C ALA A 153 -20.48 -26.71 8.48
N LEU A 154 -20.23 -25.97 7.41
CA LEU A 154 -20.94 -24.71 7.16
C LEU A 154 -22.46 -24.96 7.07
N GLU A 155 -22.86 -26.06 6.46
CA GLU A 155 -24.26 -26.47 6.33
C GLU A 155 -24.91 -26.68 7.70
N ASP A 156 -24.26 -27.44 8.59
CA ASP A 156 -24.74 -27.69 9.95
C ASP A 156 -24.84 -26.39 10.76
N LEU A 157 -23.85 -25.50 10.61
CA LEU A 157 -23.81 -24.18 11.26
C LEU A 157 -24.99 -23.31 10.82
N LEU A 158 -25.27 -23.28 9.51
CA LEU A 158 -26.37 -22.48 8.94
C LEU A 158 -27.76 -23.05 9.29
N GLU A 159 -27.86 -24.36 9.56
CA GLU A 159 -29.07 -24.99 10.07
C GLU A 159 -29.32 -24.71 11.55
N HIS A 160 -28.25 -24.70 12.35
CA HIS A 160 -28.32 -24.60 13.82
C HIS A 160 -27.67 -23.30 14.33
N LEU A 161 -28.07 -22.16 13.78
CA LEU A 161 -27.59 -20.85 14.23
C LEU A 161 -27.93 -20.60 15.71
N SER A 162 -26.92 -20.31 16.52
CA SER A 162 -27.09 -20.07 17.97
C SER A 162 -28.08 -18.93 18.25
N SER A 163 -29.06 -19.17 19.12
CA SER A 163 -30.06 -18.17 19.52
C SER A 163 -29.45 -16.96 20.24
N GLN A 164 -28.23 -17.11 20.78
CA GLN A 164 -27.47 -16.06 21.46
C GLN A 164 -26.89 -15.02 20.48
N TRP A 165 -26.81 -15.35 19.18
CA TRP A 165 -26.27 -14.42 18.20
C TRP A 165 -27.25 -13.30 17.84
N PRO A 166 -26.75 -12.10 17.49
CA PRO A 166 -27.58 -10.97 17.11
C PRO A 166 -28.57 -11.30 15.97
N LYS A 167 -29.77 -10.70 16.03
CA LYS A 167 -30.91 -11.09 15.16
C LYS A 167 -30.62 -10.81 13.69
N GLN A 168 -30.02 -9.67 13.36
CA GLN A 168 -29.75 -9.31 11.97
C GLN A 168 -28.60 -10.15 11.42
N PHE A 169 -27.56 -10.40 12.24
CA PHE A 169 -26.46 -11.29 11.88
C PHE A 169 -26.97 -12.69 11.48
N ARG A 170 -27.86 -13.28 12.29
CA ARG A 170 -28.49 -14.57 11.98
C ARG A 170 -29.33 -14.53 10.70
N ALA A 171 -30.18 -13.52 10.54
CA ALA A 171 -31.03 -13.39 9.37
C ALA A 171 -30.19 -13.29 8.08
N ARG A 172 -29.05 -12.60 8.14
CA ARG A 172 -28.13 -12.48 7.00
C ARG A 172 -27.43 -13.80 6.67
N LEU A 173 -26.97 -14.56 7.67
CA LEU A 173 -26.38 -15.88 7.48
C LEU A 173 -27.37 -16.89 6.88
N GLN A 174 -28.65 -16.83 7.25
CA GLN A 174 -29.66 -17.72 6.66
C GLN A 174 -29.76 -17.59 5.14
N LEU A 175 -29.51 -16.40 4.58
CA LEU A 175 -29.49 -16.18 3.13
C LEU A 175 -28.36 -16.96 2.43
N TRP A 176 -27.27 -17.30 3.14
CA TRP A 176 -26.17 -18.07 2.57
C TRP A 176 -26.56 -19.52 2.25
N ARG A 177 -27.62 -20.07 2.86
CA ARG A 177 -28.12 -21.43 2.56
C ARG A 177 -28.50 -21.62 1.09
N THR A 178 -28.99 -20.56 0.46
CA THR A 178 -29.44 -20.58 -0.94
C THR A 178 -28.58 -19.72 -1.85
N HIS A 179 -27.51 -19.11 -1.31
CA HIS A 179 -26.68 -18.18 -2.07
C HIS A 179 -25.79 -18.93 -3.08
N PRO A 180 -25.91 -18.68 -4.40
CA PRO A 180 -25.23 -19.48 -5.43
C PRO A 180 -23.71 -19.52 -5.28
N ARG A 181 -23.08 -18.43 -4.83
CA ARG A 181 -21.62 -18.40 -4.64
C ARG A 181 -21.15 -19.21 -3.43
N VAL A 182 -21.99 -19.35 -2.40
CA VAL A 182 -21.67 -20.16 -1.21
C VAL A 182 -21.82 -21.64 -1.56
N LEU A 183 -22.91 -22.00 -2.25
CA LEU A 183 -23.15 -23.37 -2.72
C LEU A 183 -22.09 -23.87 -3.72
N ALA A 184 -21.45 -22.97 -4.45
CA ALA A 184 -20.39 -23.30 -5.41
C ALA A 184 -18.99 -23.42 -4.76
N LEU A 185 -18.84 -23.20 -3.45
CA LEU A 185 -17.55 -23.29 -2.77
C LEU A 185 -17.07 -24.75 -2.65
N ARG A 186 -15.76 -24.95 -2.78
CA ARG A 186 -15.10 -26.22 -2.44
C ARG A 186 -15.19 -26.47 -0.93
N ASP A 187 -15.05 -27.73 -0.52
CA ASP A 187 -15.16 -28.15 0.89
C ASP A 187 -14.21 -27.39 1.81
N GLU A 188 -12.96 -27.19 1.37
CA GLU A 188 -11.95 -26.43 2.12
C GLU A 188 -12.36 -24.96 2.32
N SER A 189 -12.88 -24.32 1.27
CA SER A 189 -13.36 -22.93 1.32
C SER A 189 -14.63 -22.79 2.18
N ARG A 190 -15.50 -23.80 2.18
CA ARG A 190 -16.67 -23.87 3.10
C ARG A 190 -16.23 -24.00 4.55
N ALA A 191 -15.23 -24.84 4.84
CA ALA A 191 -14.66 -24.99 6.18
C ALA A 191 -14.05 -23.68 6.67
N ARG A 192 -13.22 -23.02 5.84
CA ARG A 192 -12.65 -21.70 6.16
C ARG A 192 -13.75 -20.67 6.45
N LEU A 193 -14.79 -20.62 5.62
CA LEU A 193 -15.91 -19.68 5.81
C LEU A 193 -16.67 -19.95 7.13
N SER A 194 -16.92 -21.22 7.47
CA SER A 194 -17.53 -21.61 8.75
C SER A 194 -16.72 -21.10 9.95
N GLN A 195 -15.39 -21.26 9.90
CA GLN A 195 -14.50 -20.79 10.96
C GLN A 195 -14.50 -19.27 11.10
N LEU A 196 -14.49 -18.55 9.97
CA LEU A 196 -14.58 -17.10 9.97
C LEU A 196 -15.89 -16.61 10.61
N VAL A 197 -17.03 -17.22 10.25
CA VAL A 197 -18.33 -16.88 10.83
C VAL A 197 -18.35 -17.09 12.34
N GLN A 198 -17.85 -18.23 12.83
CA GLN A 198 -17.84 -18.52 14.25
C GLN A 198 -16.91 -17.60 15.03
N ARG A 199 -15.74 -17.27 14.48
CA ARG A 199 -14.82 -16.31 15.10
C ARG A 199 -15.43 -14.90 15.15
N THR A 200 -16.12 -14.46 14.09
CA THR A 200 -16.88 -13.20 14.11
C THR A 200 -17.96 -13.23 15.17
N ALA A 201 -18.68 -14.34 15.31
CA ALA A 201 -19.73 -14.49 16.31
C ALA A 201 -19.18 -14.47 17.75
N LEU A 202 -18.00 -15.06 17.99
CA LEU A 202 -17.30 -14.96 19.26
C LEU A 202 -16.98 -13.50 19.61
N TRP A 203 -16.37 -12.76 18.68
CA TRP A 203 -16.04 -11.36 18.92
C TRP A 203 -17.27 -10.45 19.06
N LEU A 204 -18.40 -10.79 18.41
CA LEU A 204 -19.68 -10.13 18.65
C LEU A 204 -20.16 -10.35 20.09
N SER A 205 -20.02 -11.58 20.62
CA SER A 205 -20.44 -11.90 21.99
C SER A 205 -19.54 -11.25 23.06
N GLU A 206 -18.26 -11.06 22.75
CA GLU A 206 -17.30 -10.36 23.61
C GLU A 206 -17.45 -8.83 23.57
N GLY A 207 -18.19 -8.30 22.58
CA GLY A 207 -18.31 -6.85 22.35
C GLY A 207 -17.10 -6.23 21.65
N SER A 208 -16.17 -7.05 21.16
CA SER A 208 -14.95 -6.62 20.45
C SER A 208 -15.22 -6.06 19.05
N VAL A 209 -16.36 -6.41 18.44
CA VAL A 209 -16.83 -5.92 17.14
C VAL A 209 -18.35 -5.68 17.19
N THR A 210 -18.86 -4.82 16.30
CA THR A 210 -20.30 -4.46 16.26
C THR A 210 -21.10 -5.38 15.34
N GLU A 211 -22.42 -5.49 15.55
CA GLU A 211 -23.31 -6.24 14.64
C GLU A 211 -23.22 -5.66 13.21
N GLU A 212 -23.09 -4.35 13.08
CA GLU A 212 -22.94 -3.68 11.78
C GLU A 212 -21.65 -4.07 11.05
N ALA A 213 -20.53 -4.20 11.77
CA ALA A 213 -19.27 -4.71 11.21
C ALA A 213 -19.46 -6.13 10.64
N ALA A 214 -20.14 -7.00 11.40
CA ALA A 214 -20.39 -8.37 10.99
C ALA A 214 -21.31 -8.45 9.75
N LEU A 215 -22.29 -7.56 9.63
CA LEU A 215 -23.12 -7.47 8.43
C LEU A 215 -22.31 -7.00 7.21
N ARG A 216 -21.53 -5.92 7.37
CA ARG A 216 -20.74 -5.34 6.28
C ARG A 216 -19.62 -6.28 5.79
N ILE A 217 -19.01 -7.09 6.67
CA ILE A 217 -18.02 -8.08 6.23
C ILE A 217 -18.64 -9.18 5.38
N MET A 218 -19.91 -9.56 5.64
CA MET A 218 -20.61 -10.53 4.80
C MET A 218 -20.86 -9.96 3.40
N ASP A 219 -21.33 -8.72 3.31
CA ASP A 219 -21.53 -8.03 2.03
C ASP A 219 -20.20 -7.89 1.25
N TRP A 220 -19.09 -7.72 1.97
CA TRP A 220 -17.76 -7.58 1.39
C TRP A 220 -17.14 -8.93 0.96
N ILE A 221 -17.32 -10.01 1.74
CA ILE A 221 -16.80 -11.36 1.43
C ILE A 221 -17.56 -11.98 0.24
N GLU A 222 -18.86 -11.75 0.11
CA GLU A 222 -19.71 -12.40 -0.91
C GLU A 222 -19.23 -12.24 -2.37
N PRO A 223 -18.79 -11.05 -2.83
CA PRO A 223 -18.10 -10.87 -4.10
C PRO A 223 -16.80 -11.66 -4.24
N LEU A 224 -16.10 -11.89 -3.13
CA LEU A 224 -14.75 -12.42 -3.08
C LEU A 224 -14.68 -13.91 -2.77
N LEU A 225 -15.81 -14.58 -2.51
CA LEU A 225 -15.88 -16.01 -2.21
C LEU A 225 -15.20 -16.92 -3.27
N ARG A 226 -15.06 -16.47 -4.52
CA ARG A 226 -14.32 -17.20 -5.57
C ARG A 226 -12.80 -17.11 -5.43
N ARG A 227 -12.29 -16.18 -4.63
CA ARG A 227 -10.87 -15.92 -4.42
C ARG A 227 -10.46 -16.49 -3.06
N GLU A 228 -10.19 -17.79 -3.04
CA GLU A 228 -9.91 -18.57 -1.82
C GLU A 228 -8.76 -18.00 -0.99
N THR A 229 -7.83 -17.28 -1.62
CA THR A 229 -6.70 -16.60 -0.97
C THR A 229 -7.10 -15.60 0.09
N TYR A 230 -8.21 -14.86 -0.09
CA TYR A 230 -8.66 -13.89 0.92
C TYR A 230 -9.27 -14.58 2.15
N LEU A 231 -9.97 -15.70 1.96
CA LEU A 231 -10.50 -16.48 3.08
C LEU A 231 -9.36 -17.10 3.90
N ALA A 232 -8.35 -17.64 3.21
CA ALA A 232 -7.15 -18.16 3.84
C ALA A 232 -6.41 -17.07 4.64
N LEU A 233 -6.14 -15.91 4.01
CA LEU A 233 -5.48 -14.77 4.65
C LEU A 233 -6.18 -14.35 5.94
N LEU A 234 -7.51 -14.17 5.89
CA LEU A 234 -8.28 -13.77 7.07
C LEU A 234 -8.21 -14.84 8.16
N LEU A 235 -8.33 -16.11 7.80
CA LEU A 235 -8.29 -17.20 8.76
C LEU A 235 -6.93 -17.30 9.45
N GLU A 236 -5.85 -17.34 8.65
CA GLU A 236 -4.45 -17.45 9.09
C GLU A 236 -3.98 -16.24 9.91
N ARG A 237 -4.55 -15.06 9.64
CA ARG A 237 -4.22 -13.82 10.37
C ARG A 237 -5.44 -13.27 11.11
N PRO A 238 -5.75 -13.77 12.32
CA PRO A 238 -6.89 -13.30 13.12
C PRO A 238 -6.89 -11.79 13.35
N GLN A 239 -5.73 -11.17 13.54
CA GLN A 239 -5.60 -9.73 13.73
C GLN A 239 -6.08 -8.93 12.50
N VAL A 240 -5.75 -9.40 11.29
CA VAL A 240 -6.23 -8.79 10.03
C VAL A 240 -7.75 -8.86 9.94
N HIS A 241 -8.32 -10.02 10.29
CA HIS A 241 -9.77 -10.20 10.31
C HIS A 241 -10.48 -9.28 11.31
N GLN A 242 -9.94 -9.15 12.52
CA GLN A 242 -10.51 -8.29 13.55
C GLN A 242 -10.43 -6.80 13.15
N ARG A 243 -9.30 -6.35 12.61
CA ARG A 243 -9.11 -4.98 12.10
C ARG A 243 -10.07 -4.69 10.95
N LEU A 244 -10.20 -5.61 10.01
CA LEU A 244 -11.14 -5.48 8.91
C LEU A 244 -12.58 -5.32 9.41
N LEU A 245 -13.00 -6.10 10.41
CA LEU A 245 -14.30 -5.92 11.06
C LEU A 245 -14.44 -4.52 11.67
N ARG A 246 -13.45 -4.03 12.43
CA ARG A 246 -13.49 -2.68 13.01
C ARG A 246 -13.61 -1.59 11.94
N LEU A 247 -12.81 -1.67 10.88
CA LEU A 247 -12.85 -0.77 9.72
C LEU A 247 -14.23 -0.74 9.08
N LEU A 248 -14.76 -1.92 8.80
CA LEU A 248 -16.09 -2.07 8.23
C LEU A 248 -17.17 -1.59 9.19
N GLY A 249 -16.99 -1.71 10.51
CA GLY A 249 -17.91 -1.18 11.51
C GLY A 249 -17.96 0.35 11.55
N ALA A 250 -16.80 0.99 11.49
CA ALA A 250 -16.66 2.44 11.70
C ALA A 250 -17.37 3.29 10.62
N ALA A 251 -17.29 2.92 9.34
CA ALA A 251 -17.89 3.71 8.27
C ALA A 251 -18.30 2.87 7.04
N LYS A 252 -19.24 3.40 6.24
CA LYS A 252 -19.68 2.78 4.98
C LYS A 252 -18.65 2.91 3.85
N TRP A 253 -17.86 3.99 3.86
CA TRP A 253 -16.88 4.28 2.82
C TRP A 253 -15.75 3.22 2.74
N PRO A 254 -15.12 2.77 3.86
CA PRO A 254 -14.14 1.68 3.84
C PRO A 254 -14.61 0.42 3.11
N ALA A 255 -15.88 0.02 3.32
CA ALA A 255 -16.44 -1.17 2.67
C ALA A 255 -16.48 -1.02 1.14
N ARG A 256 -16.93 0.14 0.65
CA ARG A 256 -16.96 0.43 -0.79
C ARG A 256 -15.55 0.53 -1.36
N TYR A 257 -14.63 1.15 -0.63
CA TYR A 257 -13.24 1.29 -1.05
C TYR A 257 -12.54 -0.07 -1.19
N LEU A 258 -12.72 -0.96 -0.21
CA LEU A 258 -12.17 -2.32 -0.24
C LEU A 258 -12.77 -3.21 -1.34
N LEU A 259 -14.01 -2.97 -1.76
CA LEU A 259 -14.58 -3.67 -2.92
C LEU A 259 -13.93 -3.22 -4.23
N LEU A 260 -13.55 -1.94 -4.33
CA LEU A 260 -12.89 -1.38 -5.51
C LEU A 260 -11.40 -1.77 -5.55
N HIS A 261 -10.75 -1.85 -4.38
CA HIS A 261 -9.30 -2.12 -4.28
C HIS A 261 -9.03 -3.29 -3.30
N PRO A 262 -9.42 -4.54 -3.61
CA PRO A 262 -9.29 -5.65 -2.67
C PRO A 262 -7.83 -6.00 -2.33
N GLY A 263 -6.85 -5.59 -3.15
CA GLY A 263 -5.43 -5.83 -2.90
C GLY A 263 -4.86 -5.09 -1.68
N VAL A 264 -5.51 -4.01 -1.22
CA VAL A 264 -5.01 -3.20 -0.08
C VAL A 264 -5.14 -3.91 1.27
N ILE A 265 -5.81 -5.06 1.33
CA ILE A 265 -5.96 -5.84 2.57
C ILE A 265 -4.62 -6.35 3.08
N ASP A 266 -3.69 -6.62 2.17
CA ASP A 266 -2.32 -7.03 2.51
C ASP A 266 -1.66 -5.98 3.44
N GLU A 267 -2.07 -4.71 3.37
CA GLU A 267 -1.58 -3.63 4.22
C GLU A 267 -2.01 -3.74 5.69
N LEU A 268 -3.15 -4.40 5.99
CA LEU A 268 -3.58 -4.64 7.39
C LEU A 268 -2.68 -5.62 8.13
N ALA A 269 -1.85 -6.35 7.39
CA ALA A 269 -1.07 -7.45 7.90
C ALA A 269 0.23 -7.02 8.59
N SER A 270 0.67 -5.77 8.36
CA SER A 270 1.85 -5.18 9.00
C SER A 270 1.45 -4.34 10.20
N ASP A 271 1.92 -4.70 11.39
CA ASP A 271 1.61 -3.99 12.64
C ASP A 271 2.43 -2.70 12.79
N ALA A 272 3.69 -2.71 12.34
CA ALA A 272 4.58 -1.56 12.40
C ALA A 272 4.06 -0.38 11.55
N MET A 273 3.51 -0.69 10.36
CA MET A 273 3.00 0.34 9.45
C MET A 273 1.73 1.03 9.94
N LEU A 274 1.07 0.54 11.00
CA LEU A 274 -0.12 1.17 11.58
C LEU A 274 0.18 2.22 12.65
N HIS A 275 1.44 2.40 13.03
CA HIS A 275 1.81 3.34 14.10
C HIS A 275 2.60 4.55 13.59
N GLU A 276 3.10 4.49 12.35
CA GLU A 276 3.89 5.56 11.74
C GLU A 276 2.99 6.51 10.92
N ARG A 277 3.39 7.78 10.83
CA ARG A 277 2.78 8.77 9.94
C ARG A 277 3.23 8.54 8.50
N PHE A 278 2.53 9.13 7.54
CA PHE A 278 2.98 9.11 6.15
C PHE A 278 4.38 9.75 6.01
N ASP A 279 5.32 9.01 5.41
CA ASP A 279 6.65 9.50 5.05
C ASP A 279 6.75 9.70 3.53
N ALA A 280 6.67 10.97 3.11
CA ALA A 280 6.78 11.37 1.72
C ALA A 280 8.13 11.01 1.06
N ALA A 281 9.22 11.02 1.83
CA ALA A 281 10.54 10.71 1.31
C ALA A 281 10.68 9.21 1.05
N ALA A 282 10.26 8.38 2.02
CA ALA A 282 10.23 6.93 1.87
C ALA A 282 9.32 6.50 0.70
N TYR A 283 8.12 7.06 0.61
CA TYR A 283 7.17 6.78 -0.48
C TYR A 283 7.75 7.13 -1.85
N SER A 284 8.41 8.28 -1.98
CA SER A 284 9.08 8.68 -3.21
C SER A 284 10.25 7.78 -3.57
N GLN A 285 11.06 7.40 -2.59
CA GLN A 285 12.22 6.53 -2.79
C GLN A 285 11.77 5.14 -3.26
N GLU A 286 10.75 4.57 -2.63
CA GLU A 286 10.18 3.26 -2.99
C GLU A 286 9.64 3.26 -4.43
N LEU A 287 8.81 4.22 -4.80
CA LEU A 287 8.26 4.31 -6.15
C LEU A 287 9.33 4.50 -7.22
N ASN A 288 10.35 5.30 -6.95
CA ASN A 288 11.46 5.48 -7.89
C ASN A 288 12.32 4.22 -8.00
N ALA A 289 12.57 3.49 -6.91
CA ALA A 289 13.29 2.22 -6.95
C ALA A 289 12.53 1.15 -7.77
N ARG A 290 11.19 1.11 -7.64
CA ARG A 290 10.33 0.25 -8.44
C ARG A 290 10.35 0.63 -9.92
N LEU A 291 10.26 1.92 -10.23
CA LEU A 291 10.38 2.41 -11.60
C LEU A 291 11.74 2.05 -12.21
N THR A 292 12.84 2.27 -11.48
CA THR A 292 14.18 1.89 -11.94
C THR A 292 14.28 0.38 -12.21
N SER A 293 13.66 -0.44 -11.37
CA SER A 293 13.62 -1.90 -11.58
C SER A 293 12.89 -2.28 -12.88
N LEU A 294 11.77 -1.61 -13.17
CA LEU A 294 11.03 -1.80 -14.43
C LEU A 294 11.80 -1.30 -15.66
N GLN A 295 12.52 -0.18 -15.51
CA GLN A 295 13.35 0.37 -16.58
C GLN A 295 14.51 -0.57 -16.95
N ILE A 296 15.11 -1.23 -15.96
CA ILE A 296 16.18 -2.22 -16.18
C ILE A 296 15.67 -3.40 -17.02
N THR A 297 14.42 -3.81 -16.85
CA THR A 297 13.81 -4.93 -17.60
C THR A 297 13.09 -4.49 -18.87
N GLY A 298 12.95 -3.19 -19.12
CA GLY A 298 12.22 -2.64 -20.27
C GLY A 298 10.70 -2.81 -20.17
N GLU A 299 10.17 -2.99 -18.96
CA GLU A 299 8.75 -3.16 -18.65
C GLU A 299 8.11 -1.85 -18.12
N ASP A 300 8.74 -0.70 -18.35
CA ASP A 300 8.31 0.60 -17.85
C ASP A 300 7.34 1.33 -18.81
N ASP A 301 6.45 0.59 -19.47
CA ASP A 301 5.44 1.20 -20.32
C ASP A 301 4.48 2.10 -19.52
N GLU A 302 3.69 2.90 -20.25
CA GLU A 302 2.82 3.91 -19.64
C GLU A 302 1.74 3.29 -18.74
N GLU A 303 1.16 2.15 -19.13
CA GLU A 303 0.15 1.46 -18.32
C GLU A 303 0.77 0.90 -17.03
N THR A 304 1.95 0.31 -17.11
CA THR A 304 2.66 -0.19 -15.94
C THR A 304 3.00 0.93 -14.96
N CYS A 305 3.44 2.09 -15.44
CA CYS A 305 3.69 3.27 -14.60
C CYS A 305 2.41 3.79 -13.92
N LEU A 306 1.31 3.84 -14.67
CA LEU A 306 0.00 4.25 -14.14
C LEU A 306 -0.48 3.31 -13.03
N ASN A 307 -0.34 2.00 -13.23
CA ASN A 307 -0.72 0.98 -12.25
C ASN A 307 0.16 1.03 -11.01
N LEU A 308 1.46 1.29 -11.17
CA LEU A 308 2.41 1.43 -10.07
C LEU A 308 2.02 2.59 -9.13
N LEU A 309 1.68 3.76 -9.68
CA LEU A 309 1.22 4.92 -8.89
C LEU A 309 -0.07 4.61 -8.13
N ARG A 310 -1.05 3.97 -8.79
CA ARG A 310 -2.36 3.65 -8.19
C ARG A 310 -2.24 2.66 -7.05
N ARG A 311 -1.47 1.58 -7.22
CA ARG A 311 -1.25 0.60 -6.14
C ARG A 311 -0.66 1.27 -4.91
N ALA A 312 0.38 2.08 -5.09
CA ALA A 312 1.04 2.77 -3.98
C ALA A 312 0.12 3.79 -3.31
N HIS A 313 -0.60 4.59 -4.10
CA HIS A 313 -1.58 5.55 -3.59
C HIS A 313 -2.68 4.86 -2.79
N HIS A 314 -3.29 3.82 -3.36
CA HIS A 314 -4.41 3.14 -2.71
C HIS A 314 -3.98 2.40 -1.44
N ALA A 315 -2.77 1.84 -1.42
CA ALA A 315 -2.18 1.27 -0.22
C ALA A 315 -2.05 2.33 0.88
N GLU A 316 -1.49 3.51 0.59
CA GLU A 316 -1.27 4.53 1.62
C GLU A 316 -2.57 5.20 2.09
N VAL A 317 -3.52 5.47 1.19
CA VAL A 317 -4.87 5.93 1.56
C VAL A 317 -5.51 4.94 2.54
N PHE A 318 -5.35 3.65 2.28
CA PHE A 318 -5.93 2.61 3.11
C PHE A 318 -5.20 2.45 4.46
N ARG A 319 -3.86 2.57 4.50
CA ARG A 319 -3.11 2.64 5.77
C ARG A 319 -3.55 3.82 6.60
N THR A 320 -3.67 5.01 5.98
CA THR A 320 -4.16 6.22 6.66
C THR A 320 -5.56 6.01 7.23
N LEU A 321 -6.46 5.37 6.47
CA LEU A 321 -7.80 4.99 6.94
C LEU A 321 -7.77 4.01 8.13
N ALA A 322 -6.90 3.01 8.08
CA ALA A 322 -6.75 2.06 9.17
C ALA A 322 -6.29 2.76 10.46
N ARG A 323 -5.33 3.67 10.35
CA ARG A 323 -4.81 4.46 11.48
C ARG A 323 -5.87 5.43 12.04
N ASP A 324 -6.65 6.08 11.18
CA ASP A 324 -7.77 6.96 11.57
C ASP A 324 -8.82 6.19 12.39
N VAL A 325 -9.29 5.04 11.87
CA VAL A 325 -10.33 4.25 12.54
C VAL A 325 -9.86 3.62 13.86
N GLU A 326 -8.60 3.22 13.97
CA GLU A 326 -8.03 2.74 15.23
C GLU A 326 -7.72 3.89 16.23
N GLY A 327 -7.99 5.15 15.85
CA GLY A 327 -7.82 6.33 16.71
C GLY A 327 -6.35 6.72 16.91
N VAL A 328 -5.45 6.27 16.02
CA VAL A 328 -4.01 6.59 16.06
C VAL A 328 -3.76 8.01 15.53
N LEU A 329 -4.58 8.47 14.58
CA LEU A 329 -4.49 9.80 13.98
C LEU A 329 -5.61 10.71 14.47
N SER A 330 -5.31 11.99 14.67
CA SER A 330 -6.34 13.02 14.73
C SER A 330 -6.86 13.37 13.34
N VAL A 331 -8.03 14.00 13.25
CA VAL A 331 -8.63 14.43 11.98
C VAL A 331 -7.70 15.38 11.20
N GLU A 332 -7.00 16.27 11.91
CA GLU A 332 -6.02 17.18 11.31
C GLU A 332 -4.82 16.42 10.76
N GLN A 333 -4.35 15.39 11.47
CA GLN A 333 -3.24 14.55 11.03
C GLN A 333 -3.61 13.72 9.79
N VAL A 334 -4.84 13.23 9.70
CA VAL A 334 -5.37 12.59 8.49
C VAL A 334 -5.34 13.57 7.32
N ALA A 335 -5.77 14.80 7.53
CA ALA A 335 -5.76 15.82 6.47
C ALA A 335 -4.34 16.19 6.02
N ASP A 336 -3.40 16.30 6.96
CA ASP A 336 -1.97 16.51 6.66
C ASP A 336 -1.39 15.35 5.84
N ASP A 337 -1.64 14.10 6.25
CA ASP A 337 -1.10 12.90 5.59
C ASP A 337 -1.68 12.74 4.17
N LEU A 338 -3.00 12.93 4.00
CA LEU A 338 -3.63 12.89 2.69
C LEU A 338 -3.16 14.03 1.76
N SER A 339 -2.95 15.23 2.32
CA SER A 339 -2.40 16.37 1.56
C SER A 339 -0.96 16.09 1.13
N SER A 340 -0.13 15.57 2.03
CA SER A 340 1.25 15.19 1.73
C SER A 340 1.33 14.05 0.70
N LEU A 341 0.45 13.06 0.79
CA LEU A 341 0.35 11.98 -0.20
C LEU A 341 -0.03 12.52 -1.59
N ALA A 342 -0.99 13.44 -1.66
CA ALA A 342 -1.40 14.06 -2.91
C ALA A 342 -0.26 14.87 -3.54
N GLU A 343 0.42 15.72 -2.76
CA GLU A 343 1.57 16.51 -3.22
C GLU A 343 2.70 15.62 -3.73
N THR A 344 3.03 14.56 -2.99
CA THR A 344 4.09 13.62 -3.33
C THR A 344 3.76 12.83 -4.60
N THR A 345 2.52 12.32 -4.70
CA THR A 345 2.06 11.58 -5.89
C THR A 345 2.02 12.48 -7.13
N LEU A 346 1.62 13.75 -6.98
CA LEU A 346 1.68 14.74 -8.06
C LEU A 346 3.13 15.00 -8.50
N ALA A 347 4.07 15.13 -7.56
CA ALA A 347 5.48 15.38 -7.85
C ALA A 347 6.09 14.25 -8.68
N ILE A 348 5.87 13.00 -8.25
CA ILE A 348 6.35 11.79 -8.93
C ILE A 348 5.72 11.70 -10.32
N SER A 349 4.40 11.88 -10.41
CA SER A 349 3.66 11.83 -11.68
C SER A 349 4.16 12.88 -12.68
N LEU A 350 4.42 14.11 -12.22
CA LEU A 350 4.98 15.19 -13.04
C LEU A 350 6.37 14.82 -13.56
N ALA A 351 7.25 14.32 -12.70
CA ALA A 351 8.60 13.90 -13.08
C ALA A 351 8.58 12.79 -14.14
N TRP A 352 7.75 11.76 -13.93
CA TRP A 352 7.61 10.64 -14.87
C TRP A 352 6.98 11.07 -16.20
N CYS A 353 5.95 11.93 -16.16
CA CYS A 353 5.37 12.52 -17.37
C CYS A 353 6.39 13.31 -18.17
N TRP A 354 7.23 14.11 -17.50
CA TRP A 354 8.27 14.91 -18.14
C TRP A 354 9.35 14.05 -18.79
N GLN A 355 9.82 13.01 -18.11
CA GLN A 355 10.80 12.08 -18.65
C GLN A 355 10.32 11.45 -19.97
N ARG A 356 9.02 11.16 -20.07
CA ARG A 356 8.36 10.51 -21.22
C ARG A 356 7.83 11.49 -22.27
N LEU A 357 8.05 12.79 -22.12
CA LEU A 357 7.64 13.77 -23.11
C LEU A 357 8.68 13.87 -24.24
N LYS A 358 8.27 13.57 -25.49
CA LYS A 358 9.17 13.55 -26.65
C LYS A 358 9.75 14.93 -27.01
N ASN A 359 8.93 15.98 -26.91
CA ASN A 359 9.29 17.33 -27.35
C ASN A 359 9.80 18.21 -26.20
N LYS A 360 10.43 17.62 -25.17
CA LYS A 360 11.01 18.39 -24.08
C LYS A 360 12.27 19.13 -24.57
N HIS A 361 12.37 20.41 -24.24
CA HIS A 361 13.47 21.28 -24.64
C HIS A 361 14.47 21.55 -23.51
N ARG A 362 14.28 20.94 -22.34
CA ARG A 362 15.17 21.04 -21.17
C ARG A 362 15.11 19.80 -20.28
N GLU A 363 16.07 19.67 -19.38
CA GLU A 363 16.16 18.52 -18.47
C GLU A 363 15.06 18.52 -17.41
N GLN A 364 14.77 19.68 -16.79
CA GLN A 364 13.74 19.83 -15.77
C GLN A 364 12.70 20.88 -16.20
N PRO A 365 11.40 20.64 -15.97
CA PRO A 365 10.36 21.59 -16.37
C PRO A 365 10.38 22.82 -15.47
N GLN A 366 10.19 24.02 -16.04
CA GLN A 366 9.90 25.23 -15.26
C GLN A 366 8.38 25.42 -15.11
N LEU A 367 7.74 24.39 -14.55
CA LEU A 367 6.31 24.35 -14.27
C LEU A 367 6.09 24.44 -12.76
N ALA A 368 5.18 25.31 -12.35
CA ALA A 368 4.64 25.42 -11.01
C ALA A 368 3.21 24.86 -10.95
N ILE A 369 2.91 24.16 -9.86
CA ILE A 369 1.55 23.73 -9.52
C ILE A 369 1.16 24.43 -8.23
N ILE A 370 0.05 25.16 -8.31
CA ILE A 370 -0.53 25.92 -7.21
C ILE A 370 -1.80 25.21 -6.78
N ALA A 371 -1.83 24.73 -5.54
CA ALA A 371 -3.02 24.17 -4.94
C ALA A 371 -3.95 25.27 -4.45
N TYR A 372 -5.24 25.08 -4.62
CA TYR A 372 -6.31 25.88 -4.05
C TYR A 372 -7.19 25.00 -3.15
N GLY A 373 -8.29 25.55 -2.66
CA GLY A 373 -9.34 24.79 -1.98
C GLY A 373 -8.83 24.02 -0.77
N LYS A 374 -9.17 22.73 -0.70
CA LYS A 374 -8.79 21.86 0.42
C LYS A 374 -7.31 21.49 0.40
N LEU A 375 -6.75 21.20 -0.77
CA LEU A 375 -5.32 20.86 -0.88
C LEU A 375 -4.43 22.05 -0.47
N GLY A 376 -4.78 23.25 -0.93
CA GLY A 376 -4.06 24.47 -0.58
C GLY A 376 -4.07 24.75 0.93
N GLY A 377 -5.22 24.51 1.57
CA GLY A 377 -5.41 24.63 3.02
C GLY A 377 -4.95 23.45 3.88
N LYS A 378 -4.43 22.37 3.28
CA LYS A 378 -4.11 21.09 3.98
C LYS A 378 -5.31 20.47 4.71
N GLU A 379 -6.48 20.54 4.08
CA GLU A 379 -7.77 20.05 4.59
C GLU A 379 -8.32 18.90 3.71
N LEU A 380 -7.45 18.10 3.08
CA LEU A 380 -7.90 16.97 2.26
C LEU A 380 -8.60 15.90 3.12
N GLY A 381 -9.68 15.35 2.58
CA GLY A 381 -10.29 14.11 3.04
C GLY A 381 -10.30 13.04 1.94
N TYR A 382 -10.64 11.80 2.28
CA TYR A 382 -10.52 10.60 1.43
C TYR A 382 -11.17 10.63 0.04
N GLY A 383 -12.16 11.51 -0.19
CA GLY A 383 -12.83 11.68 -1.48
C GLY A 383 -12.78 13.11 -1.99
N SER A 384 -11.71 13.84 -1.67
CA SER A 384 -11.56 15.24 -2.09
C SER A 384 -10.93 15.34 -3.47
N ASP A 385 -11.47 16.24 -4.27
CA ASP A 385 -10.89 16.63 -5.55
C ASP A 385 -9.63 17.48 -5.33
N LEU A 386 -8.73 17.52 -6.32
CA LEU A 386 -7.55 18.38 -6.27
C LEU A 386 -7.80 19.65 -7.09
N ASP A 387 -8.03 20.75 -6.39
CA ASP A 387 -8.11 22.10 -6.96
C ASP A 387 -6.69 22.60 -7.30
N ILE A 388 -6.28 22.55 -8.56
CA ILE A 388 -4.91 22.91 -8.97
C ILE A 388 -4.85 23.83 -10.20
N VAL A 389 -3.88 24.74 -10.18
CA VAL A 389 -3.59 25.68 -11.28
C VAL A 389 -2.14 25.52 -11.72
N PHE A 390 -1.93 25.51 -13.04
CA PHE A 390 -0.63 25.32 -13.65
C PHE A 390 -0.07 26.63 -14.21
N VAL A 391 1.14 26.98 -13.80
CA VAL A 391 1.82 28.21 -14.24
C VAL A 391 3.26 27.89 -14.63
N TYR A 392 3.79 28.47 -15.70
CA TYR A 392 5.18 28.24 -16.13
C TYR A 392 5.98 29.54 -16.30
N GLU A 393 7.30 29.44 -16.22
CA GLU A 393 8.24 30.53 -16.54
C GLU A 393 9.31 30.00 -17.48
N ASP A 394 9.16 30.31 -18.77
CA ASP A 394 10.03 29.76 -19.80
C ASP A 394 10.03 30.63 -21.06
N ALA A 395 11.21 31.04 -21.50
CA ALA A 395 11.40 31.89 -22.67
C ALA A 395 11.42 31.12 -24.00
N HIS A 396 11.38 29.78 -23.98
CA HIS A 396 11.35 28.99 -25.21
C HIS A 396 10.09 29.28 -26.04
N GLU A 397 10.23 29.46 -27.36
CA GLU A 397 9.13 29.87 -28.25
C GLU A 397 7.92 28.93 -28.18
N GLN A 398 8.18 27.63 -28.09
CA GLN A 398 7.14 26.58 -27.97
C GLN A 398 6.78 26.22 -26.53
N ALA A 399 7.25 26.96 -25.52
CA ALA A 399 7.03 26.64 -24.11
C ALA A 399 5.54 26.42 -23.79
N SER A 400 4.67 27.33 -24.25
CA SER A 400 3.23 27.24 -24.02
C SER A 400 2.64 25.93 -24.52
N GLU A 401 3.08 25.43 -25.69
CA GLU A 401 2.59 24.18 -26.27
C GLU A 401 3.14 22.96 -25.52
N VAL A 402 4.44 22.96 -25.21
CA VAL A 402 5.12 21.89 -24.48
C VAL A 402 4.52 21.70 -23.08
N TYR A 403 4.35 22.78 -22.32
CA TYR A 403 3.73 22.70 -20.99
C TYR A 403 2.24 22.35 -21.07
N ALA A 404 1.52 22.79 -22.11
CA ALA A 404 0.12 22.36 -22.29
C ALA A 404 0.01 20.86 -22.58
N LEU A 405 0.95 20.28 -23.36
CA LEU A 405 1.03 18.83 -23.57
C LEU A 405 1.40 18.09 -22.28
N LEU A 406 2.36 18.60 -21.52
CA LEU A 406 2.76 18.03 -20.23
C LEU A 406 1.59 18.00 -19.25
N VAL A 407 0.89 19.13 -19.07
CA VAL A 407 -0.24 19.24 -18.14
C VAL A 407 -1.40 18.35 -18.59
N ARG A 408 -1.70 18.27 -19.90
CA ARG A 408 -2.71 17.32 -20.42
C ARG A 408 -2.33 15.87 -20.07
N LYS A 409 -1.08 15.48 -20.32
CA LYS A 409 -0.60 14.12 -19.99
C LYS A 409 -0.72 13.85 -18.49
N LEU A 410 -0.30 14.79 -17.65
CA LEU A 410 -0.38 14.68 -16.19
C LEU A 410 -1.83 14.52 -15.73
N ILE A 411 -2.76 15.35 -16.20
CA ILE A 411 -4.19 15.23 -15.86
C ILE A 411 -4.73 13.86 -16.28
N THR A 412 -4.39 13.39 -17.49
CA THR A 412 -4.77 12.04 -17.93
C THR A 412 -4.22 10.97 -16.99
N TRP A 413 -2.97 11.08 -16.55
CA TRP A 413 -2.35 10.11 -15.63
C TRP A 413 -3.04 10.04 -14.28
N LEU A 414 -3.52 11.18 -13.77
CA LEU A 414 -4.18 11.27 -12.48
C LEU A 414 -5.64 10.79 -12.53
N THR A 415 -6.32 10.96 -13.66
CA THR A 415 -7.77 10.74 -13.80
C THR A 415 -8.16 9.43 -14.48
N VAL A 416 -7.30 8.87 -15.35
CA VAL A 416 -7.67 7.67 -16.11
C VAL A 416 -7.94 6.47 -15.19
N LYS A 417 -8.96 5.66 -15.52
CA LYS A 417 -9.26 4.44 -14.76
C LYS A 417 -8.51 3.27 -15.38
N THR A 418 -7.73 2.59 -14.55
CA THR A 418 -7.01 1.36 -14.90
C THR A 418 -7.63 0.17 -14.17
N SER A 419 -7.05 -1.02 -14.33
CA SER A 419 -7.40 -2.19 -13.51
C SER A 419 -7.14 -1.98 -12.01
N GLU A 420 -6.25 -1.05 -11.64
CA GLU A 420 -5.91 -0.71 -10.26
C GLU A 420 -6.75 0.45 -9.69
N GLY A 421 -7.59 1.08 -10.52
CA GLY A 421 -8.44 2.21 -10.12
C GLY A 421 -8.04 3.57 -10.71
N ASP A 422 -8.38 4.64 -9.99
CA ASP A 422 -8.10 6.06 -10.25
C ASP A 422 -7.25 6.68 -9.13
N LEU A 423 -6.56 7.79 -9.39
CA LEU A 423 -5.82 8.51 -8.34
C LEU A 423 -6.68 9.63 -7.75
N PHE A 424 -6.98 10.62 -8.58
CA PHE A 424 -7.66 11.84 -8.16
C PHE A 424 -8.60 12.35 -9.24
N GLU A 425 -9.70 12.95 -8.80
CA GLU A 425 -10.45 13.89 -9.62
C GLU A 425 -9.73 15.25 -9.56
N ILE A 426 -9.54 15.88 -10.72
CA ILE A 426 -8.78 17.12 -10.84
C ILE A 426 -9.71 18.26 -11.24
N ASP A 427 -9.79 19.29 -10.39
CA ASP A 427 -10.48 20.54 -10.73
C ASP A 427 -9.46 21.63 -11.08
N THR A 428 -9.61 22.22 -12.26
CA THR A 428 -8.78 23.32 -12.76
C THR A 428 -9.58 24.60 -12.98
N ALA A 429 -10.83 24.67 -12.50
CA ALA A 429 -11.76 25.77 -12.75
C ALA A 429 -11.31 27.11 -12.10
N LEU A 430 -10.44 27.06 -11.10
CA LEU A 430 -9.87 28.25 -10.44
C LEU A 430 -8.70 28.90 -11.21
N ARG A 431 -8.34 28.38 -12.38
CA ARG A 431 -7.34 29.01 -13.25
C ARG A 431 -7.89 30.30 -13.87
N PRO A 432 -7.02 31.23 -14.33
CA PRO A 432 -7.46 32.47 -14.97
C PRO A 432 -8.47 32.24 -16.11
N ASN A 433 -9.61 32.93 -16.06
CA ASN A 433 -10.75 32.77 -16.97
C ASN A 433 -11.47 31.40 -16.90
N GLY A 434 -11.22 30.61 -15.86
CA GLY A 434 -11.82 29.31 -15.62
C GLY A 434 -11.76 28.39 -16.84
N ASN A 435 -12.90 27.74 -17.15
CA ASN A 435 -12.99 26.76 -18.24
C ASN A 435 -12.73 27.34 -19.64
N SER A 436 -12.89 28.64 -19.82
CA SER A 436 -12.60 29.34 -21.08
C SER A 436 -11.13 29.77 -21.20
N GLY A 437 -10.35 29.67 -20.12
CA GLY A 437 -8.94 30.00 -20.08
C GLY A 437 -8.02 28.87 -20.53
N MET A 438 -6.78 29.24 -20.88
CA MET A 438 -5.71 28.27 -21.15
C MET A 438 -5.48 27.39 -19.93
N LEU A 439 -5.21 26.10 -20.16
CA LEU A 439 -4.97 25.11 -19.11
C LEU A 439 -3.68 25.41 -18.31
N VAL A 440 -2.69 25.99 -18.97
CA VAL A 440 -1.43 26.45 -18.40
C VAL A 440 -1.22 27.90 -18.81
N THR A 441 -0.72 28.74 -17.90
CA THR A 441 -0.47 30.16 -18.17
C THR A 441 0.97 30.53 -17.79
N SER A 442 1.53 31.57 -18.40
CA SER A 442 2.83 32.08 -17.95
C SER A 442 2.69 32.87 -16.64
N PHE A 443 3.72 32.90 -15.81
CA PHE A 443 3.71 33.70 -14.58
C PHE A 443 3.40 35.17 -14.83
N ALA A 444 3.93 35.74 -15.92
CA ALA A 444 3.63 37.11 -16.31
C ALA A 444 2.12 37.32 -16.62
N ALA A 445 1.47 36.36 -17.29
CA ALA A 445 0.04 36.43 -17.57
C ALA A 445 -0.80 36.23 -16.30
N TYR A 446 -0.43 35.26 -15.46
CA TYR A 446 -1.07 34.99 -14.17
C TYR A 446 -1.02 36.21 -13.25
N ALA A 447 0.15 36.85 -13.13
CA ALA A 447 0.33 38.08 -12.33
C ALA A 447 -0.57 39.22 -12.82
N ARG A 448 -0.60 39.48 -14.14
CA ARG A 448 -1.44 40.55 -14.73
C ARG A 448 -2.93 40.32 -14.45
N TYR A 449 -3.38 39.07 -14.56
CA TYR A 449 -4.78 38.70 -14.31
C TYR A 449 -5.17 38.94 -12.84
N GLN A 450 -4.32 38.49 -11.91
CA GLN A 450 -4.60 38.57 -10.47
C GLN A 450 -4.47 39.99 -9.90
N GLN A 451 -3.50 40.77 -10.38
CA GLN A 451 -3.18 42.12 -9.88
C GLN A 451 -3.97 43.24 -10.57
N GLN A 452 -5.07 42.92 -11.25
CA GLN A 452 -6.01 43.90 -11.81
C GLN A 452 -5.39 44.91 -12.79
N ARG A 453 -4.46 44.48 -13.66
CA ARG A 453 -3.92 45.35 -14.73
C ARG A 453 -4.64 45.06 -16.05
N GLY A 454 -5.73 45.82 -16.33
CA GLY A 454 -6.44 45.78 -17.62
C GLY A 454 -7.96 45.63 -17.48
N SER A 455 -8.65 45.29 -18.58
CA SER A 455 -10.10 45.04 -18.62
C SER A 455 -10.51 43.62 -18.24
N ASN A 456 -9.54 42.67 -18.19
CA ASN A 456 -9.75 41.28 -17.82
C ASN A 456 -9.04 40.99 -16.49
N THR A 457 -9.78 40.99 -15.40
CA THR A 457 -9.23 40.98 -14.04
C THR A 457 -9.94 39.97 -13.14
N ALA A 458 -9.21 39.45 -12.16
CA ALA A 458 -9.74 38.53 -11.18
C ALA A 458 -10.83 39.18 -10.31
N TRP A 459 -11.91 38.44 -10.09
CA TRP A 459 -13.03 38.83 -9.22
C TRP A 459 -12.67 38.69 -7.73
N THR A 460 -13.39 39.39 -6.86
CA THR A 460 -13.20 39.32 -5.40
C THR A 460 -13.31 37.89 -4.83
N TRP A 461 -14.12 37.02 -5.44
CA TRP A 461 -14.23 35.61 -5.01
C TRP A 461 -12.98 34.78 -5.41
N GLU A 462 -12.30 35.12 -6.50
CA GLU A 462 -11.02 34.50 -6.88
C GLU A 462 -9.90 34.93 -5.93
N HIS A 463 -9.91 36.20 -5.49
CA HIS A 463 -9.03 36.67 -4.44
C HIS A 463 -9.31 35.99 -3.10
N GLN A 464 -10.57 35.70 -2.77
CA GLN A 464 -10.89 34.87 -1.60
C GLN A 464 -10.32 33.45 -1.74
N ALA A 465 -10.43 32.82 -2.92
CA ALA A 465 -9.82 31.51 -3.17
C ALA A 465 -8.29 31.55 -3.01
N MET A 466 -7.64 32.65 -3.43
CA MET A 466 -6.19 32.88 -3.28
C MET A 466 -5.72 32.85 -1.83
N THR A 467 -6.57 33.17 -0.84
CA THR A 467 -6.18 33.12 0.58
C THR A 467 -5.76 31.71 1.02
N ARG A 468 -6.35 30.68 0.40
CA ARG A 468 -6.01 29.27 0.59
C ARG A 468 -5.06 28.74 -0.47
N ALA A 469 -4.63 29.56 -1.44
CA ALA A 469 -3.70 29.12 -2.46
C ALA A 469 -2.31 28.90 -1.87
N ARG A 470 -1.69 27.78 -2.24
CA ARG A 470 -0.35 27.40 -1.79
C ARG A 470 0.45 26.82 -2.96
N PHE A 471 1.69 27.26 -3.07
CA PHE A 471 2.64 26.64 -3.98
C PHE A 471 2.98 25.24 -3.48
N ILE A 472 2.73 24.21 -4.30
CA ILE A 472 2.98 22.81 -3.90
C ILE A 472 4.13 22.17 -4.68
N LEU A 473 4.35 22.57 -5.94
CA LEU A 473 5.39 21.97 -6.79
C LEU A 473 6.01 23.02 -7.72
N GLY A 474 7.31 22.89 -7.96
CA GLY A 474 8.12 23.73 -8.83
C GLY A 474 9.44 24.14 -8.17
N GLY A 475 10.32 24.83 -8.91
CA GLY A 475 11.59 25.33 -8.38
C GLY A 475 11.43 26.50 -7.42
N GLU A 476 12.42 26.72 -6.55
CA GLU A 476 12.44 27.79 -5.54
C GLU A 476 12.24 29.20 -6.13
N SER A 477 12.78 29.47 -7.33
CA SER A 477 12.55 30.74 -8.02
C SER A 477 11.08 30.98 -8.37
N LEU A 478 10.36 29.92 -8.77
CA LEU A 478 8.94 29.98 -9.09
C LEU A 478 8.10 30.15 -7.81
N HIS A 479 8.53 29.52 -6.71
CA HIS A 479 7.92 29.68 -5.40
C HIS A 479 7.93 31.15 -4.96
N GLN A 480 9.11 31.79 -4.99
CA GLN A 480 9.27 33.20 -4.64
C GLN A 480 8.46 34.13 -5.54
N GLN A 481 8.39 33.83 -6.85
CA GLN A 481 7.60 34.59 -7.80
C GLN A 481 6.09 34.49 -7.50
N PHE A 482 5.60 33.29 -7.17
CA PHE A 482 4.22 33.08 -6.76
C PHE A 482 3.89 33.81 -5.46
N GLU A 483 4.70 33.68 -4.41
CA GLU A 483 4.43 34.32 -3.12
C GLU A 483 4.41 35.84 -3.25
N LYS A 484 5.29 36.43 -4.07
CA LYS A 484 5.25 37.88 -4.35
C LYS A 484 3.94 38.31 -5.03
N ILE A 485 3.42 37.49 -5.96
CA ILE A 485 2.13 37.77 -6.61
C ILE A 485 0.99 37.66 -5.60
N ARG A 486 0.97 36.56 -4.83
CA ARG A 486 -0.04 36.27 -3.81
C ARG A 486 -0.09 37.34 -2.73
N GLU A 487 1.07 37.71 -2.18
CA GLU A 487 1.19 38.80 -1.20
C GLU A 487 0.63 40.09 -1.78
N GLY A 488 1.07 40.50 -2.97
CA GLY A 488 0.60 41.73 -3.62
C GLY A 488 -0.91 41.74 -3.88
N VAL A 489 -1.53 40.58 -4.14
CA VAL A 489 -2.99 40.45 -4.27
C VAL A 489 -3.67 40.58 -2.90
N ILE A 490 -3.18 39.86 -1.88
CA ILE A 490 -3.80 39.83 -0.56
C ILE A 490 -3.69 41.21 0.11
N THR A 491 -2.54 41.88 0.03
CA THR A 491 -2.29 43.18 0.65
C THR A 491 -2.77 44.37 -0.20
N ALA A 492 -3.38 44.13 -1.36
CA ALA A 492 -3.92 45.20 -2.19
C ALA A 492 -4.96 46.03 -1.41
N PRO A 493 -4.91 47.38 -1.49
CA PRO A 493 -5.87 48.24 -0.81
C PRO A 493 -7.28 47.99 -1.35
N ARG A 494 -8.26 47.89 -0.44
CA ARG A 494 -9.67 47.65 -0.77
C ARG A 494 -10.57 48.53 0.10
N ASP A 495 -11.71 48.93 -0.47
CA ASP A 495 -12.79 49.53 0.32
C ASP A 495 -13.43 48.44 1.21
N SER A 496 -13.40 48.66 2.52
CA SER A 496 -13.87 47.68 3.50
C SER A 496 -15.38 47.43 3.42
N GLU A 497 -16.18 48.45 3.11
CA GLU A 497 -17.63 48.30 3.04
C GLU A 497 -18.04 47.56 1.77
N LEU A 498 -17.44 47.91 0.63
CA LEU A 498 -17.68 47.23 -0.64
C LEU A 498 -17.26 45.76 -0.55
N LEU A 499 -16.05 45.49 -0.05
CA LEU A 499 -15.53 44.12 0.09
C LEU A 499 -16.44 43.27 0.98
N ARG A 500 -16.87 43.80 2.12
CA ARG A 500 -17.81 43.10 3.02
C ARG A 500 -19.13 42.77 2.32
N SER A 501 -19.66 43.71 1.55
CA SER A 501 -20.89 43.52 0.78
C SER A 501 -20.75 42.42 -0.27
N GLU A 502 -19.66 42.43 -1.04
CA GLU A 502 -19.38 41.41 -2.06
C GLU A 502 -19.22 40.01 -1.46
N ILE A 503 -18.45 39.88 -0.37
CA ILE A 503 -18.26 38.60 0.34
C ILE A 503 -19.61 38.06 0.85
N THR A 504 -20.40 38.92 1.50
CA THR A 504 -21.71 38.53 2.08
C THR A 504 -22.68 38.10 0.98
N THR A 505 -22.72 38.85 -0.13
CA THR A 505 -23.56 38.55 -1.29
C THR A 505 -23.19 37.20 -1.90
N MET A 506 -21.90 36.94 -2.12
CA MET A 506 -21.44 35.67 -2.66
C MET A 506 -21.73 34.50 -1.70
N ARG A 507 -21.50 34.68 -0.39
CA ARG A 507 -21.79 33.65 0.62
C ARG A 507 -23.28 33.28 0.63
N ASN A 508 -24.17 34.26 0.53
CA ASN A 508 -25.61 34.03 0.45
C ASN A 508 -26.00 33.28 -0.84
N LYS A 509 -25.40 33.65 -1.98
CA LYS A 509 -25.61 32.96 -3.27
C LYS A 509 -25.23 31.48 -3.19
N VAL A 510 -24.05 31.18 -2.67
CA VAL A 510 -23.58 29.78 -2.48
C VAL A 510 -24.53 29.01 -1.55
N ARG A 511 -24.95 29.61 -0.43
CA ARG A 511 -25.89 28.99 0.51
C ARG A 511 -27.25 28.68 -0.14
N SER A 512 -27.75 29.56 -1.00
CA SER A 512 -29.01 29.32 -1.73
C SER A 512 -28.90 28.23 -2.80
N ALA A 513 -27.71 28.05 -3.38
CA ALA A 513 -27.47 27.01 -4.40
C ALA A 513 -27.27 25.61 -3.80
N HIS A 514 -26.80 25.52 -2.55
CA HIS A 514 -26.63 24.27 -1.81
C HIS A 514 -27.52 24.24 -0.55
N PRO A 515 -28.85 24.12 -0.68
CA PRO A 515 -29.71 23.95 0.48
C PRO A 515 -29.30 22.66 1.20
N ILE A 516 -29.01 22.76 2.50
CA ILE A 516 -28.77 21.59 3.36
C ILE A 516 -30.05 20.76 3.30
N LYS A 517 -30.00 19.60 2.66
CA LYS A 517 -31.07 18.60 2.76
C LYS A 517 -31.05 18.11 4.21
N GLY A 518 -32.06 18.55 4.97
CA GLY A 518 -32.27 18.15 6.37
C GLY A 518 -32.58 16.67 6.51
#